data_AF-A0A2A8D060-F1
#
_entry.id   AF-A0A2A8D060-F1
#
_cell.length_a   1.000
_cell.length_b   1.000
_cell.length_c   1.000
_cell.angle_alpha   90.00
_cell.angle_beta   90.00
_cell.angle_gamma   90.00
#
_symmetry.space_group_name_H-M   'P 1'
#
loop_
_entity.id
_entity.type
_entity.pdbx_description
1 polymer ?
#
loop_
_entity_poly.entity_id
_entity_poly.type
_entity_poly.pdbx_seq_one_letter_code
_entity_poly.pdbx_strand_id
1 'polypeptide(L)'
;MTIQERTVDIPRKENTTKNDEPVKIWPVVQDALDKIEADEPTREAAEAALESSDGCVTLANYLNGQAKRVHKMDYRFKVPLVVLGAQMAREDDGAESIYDPEEGAIYFETEDHQFSFHIDKEWTVDWEKVADRIQTGYEWDGMEKQVWALDWLMAYLEVPMDDYMVSSDDEEEDDQHFSRI
;
A
#
# COMPACT_ATOMS: atom_id res chain seq x y z
N MET A 1 11.28 -17.13 5.88
CA MET A 1 11.83 -16.30 4.79
C MET A 1 11.87 -14.89 5.34
N THR A 2 13.00 -14.17 5.27
CA THR A 2 13.07 -12.80 5.77
C THR A 2 12.39 -11.86 4.77
N ILE A 3 11.75 -10.79 5.25
CA ILE A 3 11.05 -9.81 4.39
C ILE A 3 11.97 -9.23 3.30
N GLN A 4 13.26 -9.08 3.63
CA GLN A 4 14.31 -8.57 2.74
C GLN A 4 14.61 -9.47 1.54
N GLU A 5 14.30 -10.76 1.64
CA GLU A 5 14.49 -11.73 0.57
C GLU A 5 13.18 -12.05 -0.16
N ARG A 6 12.05 -11.45 0.25
CA ARG A 6 10.75 -11.72 -0.34
C ARG A 6 10.72 -11.27 -1.80
N THR A 7 10.38 -12.21 -2.68
CA THR A 7 10.20 -11.97 -4.10
C THR A 7 8.77 -12.25 -4.52
N VAL A 8 8.34 -11.61 -5.60
CA VAL A 8 7.07 -11.89 -6.26
C VAL A 8 7.30 -12.21 -7.73
N ASP A 9 6.67 -13.28 -8.19
CA ASP A 9 6.57 -13.61 -9.61
C ASP A 9 5.40 -12.84 -10.19
N ILE A 10 5.67 -11.95 -11.15
CA ILE A 10 4.64 -11.12 -11.78
C ILE A 10 4.14 -11.84 -13.03
N PRO A 11 2.88 -12.33 -13.07
CA PRO A 11 2.34 -12.94 -14.28
C PRO A 11 2.34 -11.93 -15.41
N ARG A 12 2.96 -12.27 -16.54
CA ARG A 12 3.05 -11.38 -17.70
C ARG A 12 2.13 -11.83 -18.83
N LYS A 13 1.66 -10.87 -19.63
CA LYS A 13 0.99 -11.14 -20.90
C LYS A 13 1.96 -11.84 -21.87
N GLU A 14 1.47 -12.80 -22.65
CA GLU A 14 2.27 -13.74 -23.47
C GLU A 14 3.27 -13.12 -24.46
N ASN A 15 3.15 -11.82 -24.77
CA ASN A 15 3.99 -11.13 -25.76
C ASN A 15 4.80 -9.95 -25.17
N THR A 16 5.09 -9.97 -23.87
CA THR A 16 5.93 -8.94 -23.25
C THR A 16 7.42 -9.14 -23.58
N THR A 17 8.18 -8.05 -23.70
CA THR A 17 9.66 -8.07 -23.75
C THR A 17 10.29 -7.78 -22.38
N LYS A 18 9.46 -7.57 -21.36
CA LYS A 18 9.91 -7.35 -19.98
C LYS A 18 10.37 -8.66 -19.36
N ASN A 19 11.39 -8.57 -18.50
CA ASN A 19 11.97 -9.71 -17.80
C ASN A 19 10.93 -10.40 -16.91
N ASP A 20 10.94 -11.74 -16.92
CA ASP A 20 10.14 -12.63 -16.07
C ASP A 20 10.85 -12.95 -14.74
N GLU A 21 12.01 -12.35 -14.48
CA GLU A 21 12.70 -12.49 -13.20
C GLU A 21 11.82 -12.02 -12.02
N PRO A 22 11.78 -12.80 -10.91
CA PRO A 22 11.08 -12.41 -9.70
C PRO A 22 11.56 -11.06 -9.18
N VAL A 23 10.62 -10.21 -8.76
CA VAL A 23 10.95 -8.88 -8.23
C VAL A 23 11.12 -8.96 -6.72
N LYS A 24 12.24 -8.45 -6.19
CA LYS A 24 12.42 -8.27 -4.74
C LYS A 24 11.53 -7.14 -4.24
N ILE A 25 10.71 -7.44 -3.25
CA ILE A 25 9.68 -6.52 -2.74
C ILE A 25 10.29 -5.42 -1.88
N TRP A 26 11.08 -5.79 -0.88
CA TRP A 26 11.60 -4.82 0.08
C TRP A 26 12.39 -3.67 -0.57
N PRO A 27 13.31 -3.90 -1.53
CA PRO A 27 14.02 -2.80 -2.18
C PRO A 27 13.13 -1.79 -2.89
N VAL A 28 12.02 -2.22 -3.52
CA VAL A 28 11.11 -1.28 -4.19
C VAL A 28 10.23 -0.51 -3.21
N VAL A 29 9.89 -1.12 -2.07
CA VAL A 29 9.17 -0.48 -0.97
C VAL A 29 10.08 0.53 -0.27
N GLN A 30 11.30 0.12 0.07
CA GLN A 30 12.30 0.98 0.71
C GLN A 30 12.62 2.22 -0.15
N ASP A 31 12.82 2.06 -1.47
CA ASP A 31 13.00 3.17 -2.40
C ASP A 31 11.83 4.17 -2.34
N ALA A 32 10.59 3.68 -2.15
CA ALA A 32 9.40 4.53 -2.05
C ALA A 32 9.30 5.23 -0.69
N LEU A 33 9.58 4.51 0.40
CA LEU A 33 9.63 5.03 1.77
C LEU A 33 10.70 6.12 1.92
N ASP A 34 11.87 5.91 1.32
CA ASP A 34 12.97 6.89 1.30
C ASP A 34 12.56 8.19 0.59
N LYS A 35 11.81 8.09 -0.51
CA LYS A 35 11.35 9.26 -1.28
C LYS A 35 10.30 10.09 -0.57
N ILE A 36 9.49 9.47 0.29
CA ILE A 36 8.49 10.17 1.10
C ILE A 36 9.06 10.59 2.47
N GLU A 37 10.37 10.37 2.70
CA GLU A 37 11.04 10.64 3.97
C GLU A 37 10.33 9.99 5.16
N ALA A 38 9.85 8.74 4.97
CA ALA A 38 9.15 7.99 6.01
C ALA A 38 10.03 7.82 7.25
N ASP A 39 9.43 8.06 8.42
CA ASP A 39 10.05 7.84 9.71
C ASP A 39 10.25 6.35 10.02
N GLU A 40 11.01 6.06 11.08
CA GLU A 40 11.32 4.69 11.49
C GLU A 40 10.05 3.87 11.81
N PRO A 41 9.05 4.39 12.55
CA PRO A 41 7.80 3.68 12.77
C PRO A 41 7.06 3.32 11.48
N THR A 42 6.95 4.24 10.52
CA THR A 42 6.30 3.94 9.23
C THR A 42 7.04 2.83 8.47
N ARG A 43 8.37 2.74 8.61
CA ARG A 43 9.16 1.67 7.99
C ARG A 43 8.92 0.32 8.66
N GLU A 44 8.90 0.28 9.99
CA GLU A 44 8.55 -0.92 10.74
C GLU A 44 7.14 -1.40 10.41
N ALA A 45 6.19 -0.47 10.31
CA ALA A 45 4.80 -0.76 9.93
C ALA A 45 4.72 -1.33 8.51
N ALA A 46 5.50 -0.78 7.58
CA ALA A 46 5.61 -1.31 6.22
C ALA A 46 6.24 -2.71 6.18
N GLU A 47 7.24 -3.01 7.03
CA GLU A 47 7.78 -4.36 7.16
C GLU A 47 6.73 -5.35 7.67
N ALA A 48 5.99 -4.98 8.73
CA ALA A 48 4.93 -5.81 9.31
C ALA A 48 3.78 -6.04 8.32
N ALA A 49 3.34 -5.00 7.61
CA ALA A 49 2.25 -5.09 6.62
C ALA A 49 2.60 -6.03 5.45
N LEU A 50 3.88 -6.22 5.13
CA LEU A 50 4.28 -7.17 4.09
C LEU A 50 4.13 -8.64 4.50
N GLU A 51 3.71 -8.93 5.73
CA GLU A 51 3.47 -10.29 6.22
C GLU A 51 2.07 -10.83 5.90
N SER A 52 1.12 -9.98 5.51
CA SER A 52 -0.26 -10.37 5.15
C SER A 52 -0.74 -9.76 3.82
N SER A 53 -1.78 -10.36 3.21
CA SER A 53 -2.34 -9.91 1.93
C SER A 53 -2.98 -8.53 2.00
N ASP A 54 -3.82 -8.29 3.01
CA ASP A 54 -4.44 -7.01 3.33
C ASP A 54 -3.40 -5.93 3.67
N GLY A 55 -2.33 -6.30 4.37
CA GLY A 55 -1.22 -5.40 4.70
C GLY A 55 -0.46 -4.95 3.45
N CYS A 56 -0.19 -5.87 2.51
CA CYS A 56 0.42 -5.53 1.22
C CYS A 56 -0.42 -4.50 0.45
N VAL A 57 -1.74 -4.66 0.46
CA VAL A 57 -2.69 -3.76 -0.22
C VAL A 57 -2.79 -2.42 0.50
N THR A 58 -2.85 -2.42 1.83
CA THR A 58 -2.85 -1.22 2.67
C THR A 58 -1.60 -0.38 2.44
N LEU A 59 -0.42 -1.03 2.42
CA LEU A 59 0.85 -0.38 2.12
C LEU A 59 0.87 0.20 0.70
N ALA A 60 0.38 -0.55 -0.30
CA ALA A 60 0.28 -0.04 -1.67
C ALA A 60 -0.62 1.19 -1.76
N ASN A 61 -1.75 1.19 -1.05
CA ASN A 61 -2.67 2.32 -0.97
C ASN A 61 -2.03 3.54 -0.28
N TYR A 62 -1.36 3.33 0.86
CA TYR A 62 -0.62 4.36 1.57
C TYR A 62 0.43 5.03 0.67
N LEU A 63 1.33 4.25 0.09
CA LEU A 63 2.40 4.76 -0.78
C LEU A 63 1.82 5.47 -2.01
N ASN A 64 0.73 4.97 -2.59
CA ASN A 64 0.03 5.62 -3.70
C ASN A 64 -0.62 6.96 -3.30
N GLY A 65 -1.13 7.06 -2.07
CA GLY A 65 -1.62 8.31 -1.49
C GLY A 65 -0.51 9.35 -1.30
N GLN A 66 0.64 8.93 -0.77
CA GLN A 66 1.82 9.80 -0.60
C GLN A 66 2.42 10.23 -1.95
N ALA A 67 2.35 9.35 -2.95
CA ALA A 67 2.86 9.62 -4.30
C ALA A 67 2.23 10.87 -4.96
N LYS A 68 0.99 11.22 -4.61
CA LYS A 68 0.33 12.45 -5.07
C LYS A 68 1.00 13.72 -4.55
N ARG A 69 1.76 13.62 -3.44
CA ARG A 69 2.42 14.74 -2.74
C ARG A 69 3.91 14.85 -3.07
N VAL A 70 4.53 13.78 -3.57
CA VAL A 70 5.98 13.74 -3.87
C VAL A 70 6.25 13.83 -5.37
N HIS A 71 6.95 14.90 -5.77
CA HIS A 71 7.39 15.09 -7.15
C HIS A 71 8.45 14.03 -7.54
N LYS A 72 8.19 13.23 -8.59
CA LYS A 72 9.00 12.06 -9.04
C LYS A 72 8.96 10.82 -8.13
N MET A 73 7.84 10.58 -7.47
CA MET A 73 7.61 9.29 -6.80
C MET A 73 7.90 8.12 -7.75
N ASP A 74 8.52 7.08 -7.22
CA ASP A 74 8.67 5.83 -7.96
C ASP A 74 7.42 4.99 -7.80
N TYR A 75 6.67 4.72 -8.87
CA TYR A 75 5.50 3.84 -8.80
C TYR A 75 5.87 2.35 -9.00
N ARG A 76 7.17 2.01 -9.04
CA ARG A 76 7.65 0.62 -9.18
C ARG A 76 7.18 -0.31 -8.05
N PHE A 77 6.80 0.20 -6.88
CA PHE A 77 6.26 -0.60 -5.78
C PHE A 77 4.84 -1.14 -6.06
N LYS A 78 4.05 -0.45 -6.88
CA LYS A 78 2.59 -0.68 -6.95
C LYS A 78 2.24 -2.06 -7.49
N VAL A 79 2.81 -2.45 -8.64
CA VAL A 79 2.58 -3.78 -9.22
C VAL A 79 3.09 -4.90 -8.31
N PRO A 80 4.34 -4.88 -7.81
CA PRO A 80 4.82 -5.93 -6.92
C PRO A 80 3.97 -6.12 -5.66
N LEU A 81 3.56 -5.03 -4.99
CA LEU A 81 2.72 -5.12 -3.79
C LEU A 81 1.32 -5.67 -4.08
N VAL A 82 0.68 -5.17 -5.14
CA VAL A 82 -0.66 -5.61 -5.54
C VAL A 82 -0.65 -7.10 -5.94
N VAL A 83 0.34 -7.54 -6.72
CA VAL A 83 0.47 -8.94 -7.12
C VAL A 83 0.80 -9.83 -5.91
N LEU A 84 1.68 -9.38 -5.01
CA LEU A 84 1.99 -10.12 -3.79
C LEU A 84 0.75 -10.28 -2.92
N GLY A 85 0.00 -9.20 -2.69
CA GLY A 85 -1.24 -9.22 -1.92
C GLY A 85 -2.25 -10.22 -2.50
N ALA A 86 -2.48 -10.19 -3.81
CA ALA A 86 -3.38 -11.14 -4.48
C ALA A 86 -2.89 -12.60 -4.41
N GLN A 87 -1.58 -12.84 -4.45
CA GLN A 87 -1.04 -14.20 -4.28
C GLN A 87 -1.23 -14.72 -2.86
N MET A 88 -0.99 -13.87 -1.86
CA MET A 88 -1.12 -14.21 -0.44
C MET A 88 -2.57 -14.37 -0.02
N ALA A 89 -3.48 -13.57 -0.57
CA ALA A 89 -4.92 -13.63 -0.34
C ALA A 89 -5.48 -15.06 -0.49
N ARG A 90 -4.94 -15.83 -1.44
CA ARG A 90 -5.32 -17.22 -1.70
C ARG A 90 -4.89 -18.19 -0.58
N GLU A 91 -3.93 -17.79 0.23
CA GLU A 91 -3.36 -18.58 1.32
C GLU A 91 -3.88 -18.13 2.69
N ASP A 92 -4.04 -16.83 2.90
CA ASP A 92 -4.39 -16.22 4.18
C ASP A 92 -5.84 -15.75 4.31
N ASP A 93 -6.61 -15.69 3.21
CA ASP A 93 -8.00 -15.21 3.15
C ASP A 93 -8.18 -13.76 3.66
N GLY A 94 -7.08 -12.98 3.72
CA GLY A 94 -7.10 -11.61 4.23
C GLY A 94 -7.68 -10.58 3.26
N ALA A 95 -7.75 -10.93 1.97
CA ALA A 95 -8.38 -10.11 0.94
C ALA A 95 -8.95 -10.97 -0.19
N GLU A 96 -9.99 -10.50 -0.88
CA GLU A 96 -10.44 -11.03 -2.17
C GLU A 96 -10.02 -10.05 -3.28
N SER A 97 -9.30 -10.53 -4.29
CA SER A 97 -8.88 -9.69 -5.42
C SER A 97 -9.82 -9.83 -6.63
N ILE A 98 -10.35 -8.71 -7.12
CA ILE A 98 -11.30 -8.65 -8.25
C ILE A 98 -10.73 -7.79 -9.37
N TYR A 99 -10.56 -8.35 -10.57
CA TYR A 99 -10.18 -7.59 -11.76
C TYR A 99 -11.41 -7.19 -12.58
N ASP A 100 -11.56 -5.88 -12.83
CA ASP A 100 -12.56 -5.33 -13.74
C ASP A 100 -11.88 -4.83 -15.03
N PRO A 101 -12.04 -5.55 -16.15
CA PRO A 101 -11.45 -5.16 -17.42
C PRO A 101 -12.14 -3.96 -18.08
N GLU A 102 -13.38 -3.62 -17.74
CA GLU A 102 -14.10 -2.46 -18.30
C GLU A 102 -13.61 -1.17 -17.65
N GLU A 103 -13.51 -1.16 -16.33
CA GLU A 103 -12.97 -0.03 -15.55
C GLU A 103 -11.44 0.07 -15.64
N GLY A 104 -10.76 -1.01 -16.05
CA GLY A 104 -9.31 -1.07 -16.10
C GLY A 104 -8.69 -0.94 -14.70
N ALA A 105 -9.28 -1.63 -13.73
CA ALA A 105 -8.89 -1.58 -12.33
C ALA A 105 -8.85 -2.97 -11.69
N ILE A 106 -8.00 -3.12 -10.69
CA ILE A 106 -8.03 -4.25 -9.77
C ILE A 106 -8.46 -3.75 -8.39
N TYR A 107 -9.42 -4.44 -7.81
CA TYR A 107 -9.99 -4.16 -6.50
C TYR A 107 -9.54 -5.23 -5.50
N PHE A 108 -9.49 -4.84 -4.23
CA PHE A 108 -9.28 -5.76 -3.12
C PHE A 108 -10.34 -5.49 -2.08
N GLU A 109 -11.02 -6.54 -1.63
CA GLU A 109 -11.94 -6.49 -0.50
C GLU A 109 -11.31 -7.20 0.68
N THR A 110 -11.08 -6.47 1.77
CA THR A 110 -10.75 -7.04 3.08
C THR A 110 -12.00 -7.06 3.94
N GLU A 111 -11.93 -7.63 5.14
CA GLU A 111 -13.03 -7.61 6.11
C GLU A 111 -13.51 -6.18 6.42
N ASP A 112 -12.59 -5.23 6.44
CA ASP A 112 -12.86 -3.85 6.84
C ASP A 112 -12.92 -2.87 5.65
N HIS A 113 -12.21 -3.16 4.55
CA HIS A 113 -11.89 -2.15 3.54
C HIS A 113 -11.90 -2.67 2.10
N GLN A 114 -12.57 -1.93 1.21
CA GLN A 114 -12.32 -2.01 -0.23
C GLN A 114 -11.21 -1.05 -0.68
N PHE A 115 -10.30 -1.55 -1.51
CA PHE A 115 -9.25 -0.78 -2.19
C PHE A 115 -9.43 -0.87 -3.70
N SER A 116 -9.05 0.19 -4.42
CA SER A 116 -9.05 0.22 -5.88
C SER A 116 -7.72 0.69 -6.44
N PHE A 117 -7.18 -0.04 -7.41
CA PHE A 117 -5.95 0.30 -8.12
C PHE A 117 -6.20 0.32 -9.62
N HIS A 118 -6.20 1.52 -10.20
CA HIS A 118 -6.19 1.66 -11.66
C HIS A 118 -4.93 1.06 -12.27
N ILE A 119 -5.14 0.30 -13.34
CA ILE A 119 -4.12 -0.37 -14.12
C ILE A 119 -3.61 0.58 -15.20
N ASP A 120 -2.31 0.84 -15.18
CA ASP A 120 -1.68 1.60 -16.25
C ASP A 120 -1.60 0.78 -17.54
N LYS A 121 -1.81 1.41 -18.69
CA LYS A 121 -1.74 0.77 -20.01
C LYS A 121 -0.36 0.23 -20.33
N GLU A 122 0.70 0.79 -19.73
CA GLU A 122 2.07 0.34 -19.88
C GLU A 122 2.39 -0.92 -19.05
N TRP A 123 1.51 -1.29 -18.12
CA TRP A 123 1.71 -2.49 -17.30
C TRP A 123 1.46 -3.76 -18.13
N THR A 124 2.50 -4.60 -18.20
CA THR A 124 2.48 -5.86 -18.95
C THR A 124 1.99 -7.06 -18.13
N VAL A 125 1.33 -6.79 -17.00
CA VAL A 125 0.81 -7.80 -16.08
C VAL A 125 -0.43 -8.48 -16.67
N ASP A 126 -0.52 -9.79 -16.49
CA ASP A 126 -1.69 -10.59 -16.81
C ASP A 126 -2.64 -10.61 -15.61
N TRP A 127 -3.48 -9.57 -15.50
CA TRP A 127 -4.38 -9.35 -14.35
C TRP A 127 -5.43 -10.44 -14.17
N GLU A 128 -5.80 -11.14 -15.25
CA GLU A 128 -6.71 -12.29 -15.19
C GLU A 128 -6.10 -13.49 -14.43
N LYS A 129 -4.77 -13.62 -14.44
CA LYS A 129 -4.06 -14.63 -13.63
C LYS A 129 -3.80 -14.18 -12.19
N VAL A 130 -3.73 -12.86 -11.98
CA VAL A 130 -3.46 -12.26 -10.67
C VAL A 130 -4.71 -12.28 -9.81
N ALA A 131 -5.86 -11.85 -10.34
CA ALA A 131 -7.08 -11.75 -9.56
C ALA A 131 -7.69 -13.11 -9.22
N ASP A 132 -8.46 -13.17 -8.13
CA ASP A 132 -9.23 -14.35 -7.74
C ASP A 132 -10.53 -14.44 -8.55
N ARG A 133 -11.11 -13.28 -8.86
CA ARG A 133 -12.30 -13.15 -9.71
C ARG A 133 -12.11 -12.11 -10.80
N ILE A 134 -12.70 -12.38 -11.96
CA ILE A 134 -12.89 -11.39 -13.02
C ILE A 134 -14.36 -10.98 -13.00
N GLN A 135 -14.63 -9.69 -12.81
CA GLN A 135 -15.99 -9.14 -12.83
C GLN A 135 -16.02 -7.77 -13.48
N THR A 136 -16.93 -7.62 -14.44
CA THR A 136 -17.23 -6.36 -15.10
C THR A 136 -18.26 -5.56 -14.32
N GLY A 137 -18.06 -4.24 -14.22
CA GLY A 137 -18.94 -3.32 -13.52
C GLY A 137 -18.92 -3.54 -12.01
N TYR A 138 -17.73 -3.74 -11.44
CA TYR A 138 -17.60 -3.96 -10.00
C TYR A 138 -18.08 -2.74 -9.19
N GLU A 139 -19.03 -2.96 -8.28
CA GLU A 139 -19.61 -1.88 -7.47
C GLU A 139 -18.66 -1.52 -6.33
N TRP A 140 -17.75 -0.57 -6.62
CA TRP A 140 -16.83 0.00 -5.65
C TRP A 140 -17.53 1.01 -4.74
N ASP A 141 -17.26 0.95 -3.43
CA ASP A 141 -17.87 1.80 -2.40
C ASP A 141 -17.60 3.32 -2.57
N GLY A 142 -16.72 3.69 -3.50
CA GLY A 142 -16.44 5.07 -3.87
C GLY A 142 -15.65 5.86 -2.83
N MET A 143 -15.27 5.24 -1.70
CA MET A 143 -14.59 5.95 -0.63
C MET A 143 -13.09 5.97 -0.88
N GLU A 144 -12.58 7.16 -1.25
CA GLU A 144 -11.14 7.41 -1.26
C GLU A 144 -10.62 7.37 0.19
N LYS A 145 -10.14 6.20 0.58
CA LYS A 145 -9.63 5.91 1.93
C LYS A 145 -8.21 6.40 2.19
N GLN A 146 -7.68 7.26 1.32
CA GLN A 146 -6.30 7.76 1.38
C GLN A 146 -6.00 8.60 2.63
N VAL A 147 -7.04 9.19 3.25
CA VAL A 147 -6.90 9.99 4.48
C VAL A 147 -6.52 9.12 5.68
N TRP A 148 -6.98 7.87 5.72
CA TRP A 148 -6.77 6.93 6.82
C TRP A 148 -5.64 5.93 6.56
N ALA A 149 -4.96 6.05 5.42
CA ALA A 149 -4.01 5.04 4.97
C ALA A 149 -2.77 4.93 5.87
N LEU A 150 -2.37 6.00 6.56
CA LEU A 150 -1.29 5.93 7.55
C LEU A 150 -1.78 5.19 8.80
N ASP A 151 -2.93 5.56 9.36
CA ASP A 151 -3.48 4.94 10.57
C ASP A 151 -3.67 3.43 10.38
N TRP A 152 -4.15 3.01 9.20
CA TRP A 152 -4.28 1.59 8.88
C TRP A 152 -2.95 0.88 8.73
N LEU A 153 -1.94 1.55 8.15
CA LEU A 153 -0.61 0.98 8.07
C LEU A 153 -0.01 0.83 9.48
N MET A 154 -0.18 1.84 10.33
CA MET A 154 0.32 1.83 11.71
C MET A 154 -0.38 0.78 12.58
N ALA A 155 -1.61 0.36 12.24
CA ALA A 155 -2.29 -0.72 12.95
C ALA A 155 -1.59 -2.08 12.85
N TYR A 156 -0.67 -2.26 11.87
CA TYR A 156 0.18 -3.46 11.79
C TYR A 156 1.37 -3.43 12.75
N LEU A 157 1.67 -2.26 13.35
CA LEU A 157 2.52 -2.21 14.52
C LEU A 157 1.70 -2.63 15.73
N GLU A 158 2.17 -3.62 16.49
CA GLU A 158 1.64 -3.92 17.83
C GLU A 158 2.02 -2.81 18.84
N VAL A 159 1.85 -1.55 18.47
CA VAL A 159 2.19 -0.39 19.29
C VAL A 159 0.89 0.27 19.76
N PRO A 160 0.73 0.52 21.08
CA PRO A 160 -0.42 1.24 21.60
C PRO A 160 -0.57 2.59 20.87
N MET A 161 -1.79 2.91 20.43
CA MET A 161 -2.13 4.11 19.66
C MET A 161 -1.63 5.44 20.31
N ASP A 162 -1.34 5.41 21.61
CA ASP A 162 -0.87 6.54 22.42
C ASP A 162 0.57 6.99 22.11
N ASP A 163 1.43 6.15 21.50
CA ASP A 163 2.85 6.49 21.30
C ASP A 163 3.15 7.26 19.99
N TYR A 164 2.21 7.33 19.04
CA TYR A 164 2.40 8.01 17.74
C TYR A 164 1.43 9.18 17.49
N MET A 165 0.38 9.30 18.29
CA MET A 165 -0.46 10.50 18.28
C MET A 165 0.26 11.58 19.08
N VAL A 166 0.91 12.54 18.39
CA VAL A 166 1.27 13.81 19.03
C VAL A 166 -0.04 14.44 19.48
N SER A 167 -0.35 14.33 20.77
CA SER A 167 -1.47 15.03 21.37
C SER A 167 -1.37 16.48 20.93
N SER A 168 -2.38 16.98 20.23
CA SER A 168 -2.47 18.40 19.85
C SER A 168 -2.72 19.32 21.08
N ASP A 169 -2.37 18.83 22.27
CA ASP A 169 -2.52 19.47 23.58
C ASP A 169 -1.18 20.03 24.10
N ASP A 170 -0.22 20.33 23.21
CA ASP A 170 0.93 21.19 23.53
C ASP A 170 0.71 22.62 22.97
N GLU A 171 -0.49 23.17 23.16
CA GLU A 171 -0.74 24.62 23.17
C GLU A 171 -1.01 25.11 24.60
N GLU A 172 -0.04 24.98 25.52
CA GLU A 172 -0.01 25.83 26.71
C GLU A 172 1.42 26.28 27.01
N GLU A 173 1.75 27.51 26.59
CA GLU A 173 2.27 28.59 27.44
C GLU A 173 2.96 29.66 26.57
N ASP A 174 2.16 30.53 25.95
CA ASP A 174 2.65 31.80 25.41
C ASP A 174 1.84 32.95 26.01
N ASP A 175 2.10 33.26 27.29
CA ASP A 175 1.61 34.47 27.94
C ASP A 175 2.66 35.03 28.93
N GLN A 176 3.85 35.36 28.40
CA GLN A 176 4.80 36.21 29.10
C GLN A 176 4.34 37.68 29.05
N HIS A 177 3.39 38.02 29.92
CA HIS A 177 3.02 39.40 30.20
C HIS A 177 4.22 40.14 30.85
N PHE A 178 4.86 41.01 30.08
CA PHE A 178 5.80 42.01 30.58
C PHE A 178 5.15 42.84 31.70
N SER A 179 5.71 42.82 32.91
CA SER A 179 5.61 43.93 33.86
C SER A 179 7.00 44.39 34.28
N ARG A 180 7.34 45.59 33.82
CA ARG A 180 8.51 46.35 34.26
C ARG A 180 8.34 46.74 35.73
N ILE A 181 9.41 46.60 36.52
CA ILE A 181 9.62 47.34 37.78
C ILE A 181 10.12 48.74 37.44
#